data_AF-A0A528IND0-F1
#
_entry.id   AF-A0A528IND0-F1
#
_cell.length_a   1.000
_cell.length_b   1.000
_cell.length_c   1.000
_cell.angle_alpha   90.00
_cell.angle_beta   90.00
_cell.angle_gamma   90.00
#
_symmetry.space_group_name_H-M   'P 1'
#
loop_
_entity.id
_entity.type
_entity.pdbx_description
1 polymer ?
#
loop_
_entity_poly.entity_id
_entity_poly.type
_entity_poly.pdbx_seq_one_letter_code
_entity_poly.pdbx_strand_id
1 'polypeptide(L)' 'LYYSGRSEEALESFGRGKTLNPYFPDVLLHFQALASFQLGRYEEAVDLLMQRLARNAVTDVSRALLAASYGHLGRF' A
#
# COMPACT_ATOMS: atom_id res chain seq x y z
N LEU A 1 -0.42 -19.56 -8.47
CA LEU A 1 -1.56 -18.82 -9.05
C LEU A 1 -2.65 -18.49 -8.00
N TYR A 2 -2.33 -18.04 -6.78
CA TYR A 2 -3.37 -17.76 -5.77
C TYR A 2 -2.99 -16.68 -4.73
N TYR A 3 -2.34 -15.59 -5.16
CA TYR A 3 -2.15 -14.41 -4.29
C TYR A 3 -3.21 -13.33 -4.54
N SER A 4 -3.88 -13.34 -5.70
CA SER A 4 -4.85 -12.31 -6.09
C SER A 4 -6.11 -12.32 -5.22
N GLY A 5 -6.70 -13.48 -4.95
CA GLY A 5 -7.93 -13.57 -4.13
C GLY A 5 -7.72 -13.16 -2.67
N ARG A 6 -6.57 -13.48 -2.08
CA ARG A 6 -6.25 -13.09 -0.70
C ARG A 6 -5.89 -11.61 -0.57
N SER A 7 -5.36 -11.00 -1.62
CA SER A 7 -4.96 -9.59 -1.61
C SER A 7 -6.19 -8.66 -1.64
N GLU A 8 -7.23 -9.01 -2.40
CA GLU A 8 -8.50 -8.27 -2.41
C GLU A 8 -9.22 -8.37 -1.06
N GLU A 9 -9.31 -9.56 -0.49
CA GLU A 9 -9.94 -9.79 0.82
C GLU A 9 -9.19 -9.08 1.96
N ALA A 10 -7.85 -9.00 1.84
CA ALA A 10 -7.01 -8.22 2.76
C ALA A 10 -7.31 -6.72 2.63
N LEU A 11 -7.42 -6.18 1.42
CA LEU A 11 -7.78 -4.77 1.20
C LEU A 11 -9.14 -4.41 1.78
N GLU A 12 -10.14 -5.29 1.63
CA GLU A 12 -11.46 -5.09 2.22
C GLU A 12 -11.42 -5.09 3.76
N SER A 13 -10.65 -6.02 4.33
CA SER A 13 -10.41 -6.11 5.78
C SER A 13 -9.72 -4.85 6.33
N PHE A 14 -8.75 -4.31 5.59
CA PHE A 14 -8.08 -3.06 5.95
C PHE A 14 -9.02 -1.85 5.88
N GLY A 15 -9.91 -1.79 4.89
CA GLY A 15 -10.93 -0.76 4.77
C GLY A 15 -11.86 -0.70 5.99
N ARG A 16 -12.32 -1.86 6.47
CA ARG A 16 -13.13 -1.96 7.71
C ARG A 16 -12.35 -1.54 8.95
N GLY A 17 -11.07 -1.93 9.05
CA GLY A 17 -10.19 -1.53 10.16
C GLY A 17 -9.99 -0.01 10.25
N LYS A 18 -9.94 0.68 9.11
CA LYS A 18 -9.82 2.15 9.05
C LYS A 18 -11.03 2.87 9.65
N THR A 19 -12.22 2.31 9.51
CA THR A 19 -13.46 2.84 10.10
C THR A 19 -13.51 2.65 11.61
N LEU A 20 -12.90 1.57 12.13
CA LEU A 20 -12.95 1.21 13.55
C LEU A 20 -11.87 1.89 14.40
N ASN A 21 -10.72 2.26 13.80
CA ASN A 21 -9.64 2.90 14.55
C ASN A 21 -9.07 4.12 13.80
N PRO A 22 -9.32 5.35 14.29
CA PRO A 22 -8.71 6.57 13.73
C PRO A 22 -7.18 6.57 13.81
N TYR A 23 -6.61 5.82 14.77
CA TYR A 23 -5.17 5.59 14.93
C TYR A 23 -4.67 4.42 14.07
N PHE A 24 -5.19 4.31 12.85
CA PHE A 24 -4.84 3.26 11.90
C PHE A 24 -3.30 3.21 11.72
N PRO A 25 -2.63 2.12 12.16
CA PRO A 25 -1.17 2.05 12.17
C PRO A 25 -0.54 2.32 10.80
N ASP A 26 0.52 3.13 10.74
CA ASP A 26 1.24 3.42 9.50
C ASP A 26 1.74 2.15 8.79
N VAL A 27 1.98 1.08 9.54
CA VAL A 27 2.38 -0.22 8.99
C VAL A 27 1.28 -0.85 8.12
N LEU A 28 0.00 -0.59 8.38
CA LEU A 28 -1.10 -1.11 7.56
C LEU A 28 -1.14 -0.46 6.19
N LEU A 29 -0.82 0.84 6.08
CA LEU A 29 -0.70 1.51 4.78
C LEU A 29 0.37 0.85 3.91
N HIS A 30 1.45 0.35 4.52
CA HIS A 30 2.47 -0.41 3.79
C HIS A 30 1.95 -1.76 3.30
N PHE A 31 1.23 -2.52 4.14
CA PHE A 31 0.65 -3.80 3.73
C PHE A 31 -0.45 -3.66 2.68
N GLN A 32 -1.27 -2.61 2.78
CA GLN A 32 -2.24 -2.27 1.73
C GLN A 32 -1.54 -1.95 0.41
N ALA A 33 -0.50 -1.11 0.43
CA ALA A 33 0.25 -0.80 -0.78
C ALA A 33 0.91 -2.03 -1.40
N LEU A 34 1.43 -2.95 -0.57
CA LEU A 34 2.01 -4.21 -1.03
C LEU A 34 0.95 -5.10 -1.68
N ALA A 35 -0.25 -5.19 -1.10
CA ALA A 35 -1.36 -5.94 -1.68
C ALA A 35 -1.81 -5.33 -3.02
N SER A 36 -1.97 -4.00 -3.08
CA SER A 36 -2.29 -3.28 -4.33
C SER A 36 -1.21 -3.48 -5.39
N PHE A 37 0.07 -3.46 -5.01
CA PHE A 37 1.19 -3.75 -5.90
C PHE A 37 1.13 -5.18 -6.47
N GLN A 38 0.85 -6.18 -5.62
CA GLN A 38 0.70 -7.58 -6.08
C GLN A 38 -0.51 -7.79 -7.00
N LEU A 39 -1.55 -6.95 -6.87
CA LEU A 39 -2.70 -6.93 -7.74
C LEU A 39 -2.48 -6.15 -9.05
N GLY A 40 -1.30 -5.56 -9.26
CA GLY A 40 -1.00 -4.71 -10.41
C GLY A 40 -1.64 -3.32 -10.36
N ARG A 41 -2.19 -2.93 -9.20
CA ARG A 41 -2.79 -1.61 -8.94
C ARG A 41 -1.71 -0.64 -8.47
N TYR A 42 -0.80 -0.29 -9.37
CA TYR A 42 0.39 0.48 -9.04
C TYR A 42 0.07 1.93 -8.63
N GLU A 43 -0.91 2.60 -9.26
CA GLU A 43 -1.37 3.93 -8.81
C GLU A 43 -1.86 3.90 -7.35
N GLU A 44 -2.69 2.92 -6.98
CA GLU A 44 -3.23 2.80 -5.62
C GLU A 44 -2.11 2.53 -4.60
N ALA A 45 -1.12 1.71 -4.97
CA ALA A 45 0.06 1.48 -4.16
C ALA A 45 0.86 2.77 -3.93
N VAL A 46 1.03 3.61 -4.96
CA VAL A 46 1.71 4.91 -4.86
C VAL A 46 0.97 5.84 -3.90
N ASP A 47 -0.35 5.99 -4.03
CA ASP A 47 -1.15 6.86 -3.18
C ASP A 47 -1.09 6.46 -1.69
N LEU A 48 -1.13 5.15 -1.42
CA LEU A 48 -1.03 4.60 -0.07
C LEU A 48 0.37 4.82 0.53
N LEU A 49 1.42 4.66 -0.28
CA LEU A 49 2.80 4.90 0.15
C LEU A 49 3.07 6.39 0.40
N MET A 50 2.50 7.28 -0.42
CA MET A 50 2.58 8.72 -0.21
C MET A 50 1.86 9.16 1.07
N GLN A 51 0.66 8.63 1.33
CA GLN A 51 -0.04 8.86 2.60
C GLN A 51 0.80 8.41 3.80
N ARG A 52 1.45 7.25 3.71
CA ARG A 52 2.32 6.75 4.77
C ARG A 52 3.55 7.64 4.97
N LEU A 53 4.20 8.07 3.90
CA LEU A 53 5.38 8.96 3.97
C LEU A 53 5.02 10.33 4.55
N ALA A 54 3.82 10.84 4.28
CA ALA A 54 3.33 12.10 4.86
C ALA A 54 3.11 11.99 6.38
N ARG A 55 2.74 10.81 6.89
CA ARG A 55 2.57 10.55 8.34
C ARG A 55 3.88 10.20 9.03
N ASN A 56 4.73 9.41 8.37
CA ASN A 56 6.00 8.95 8.91
C ASN A 56 7.06 8.87 7.81
N ALA A 57 7.82 9.96 7.68
CA ALA A 57 8.84 10.15 6.66
C ALA A 57 10.10 9.27 6.86
N VAL A 58 10.24 8.56 7.98
CA VAL A 58 11.47 7.85 8.38
C VAL A 58 11.50 6.38 7.92
N THR A 59 10.58 5.97 7.03
CA THR A 59 10.50 4.55 6.62
C THR A 59 11.12 4.27 5.26
N ASP A 60 12.27 3.60 5.25
CA ASP A 60 13.01 3.22 4.03
C ASP A 60 12.26 2.20 3.15
N VAL A 61 11.59 1.24 3.78
CA VAL A 61 10.85 0.16 3.09
C VAL A 61 9.73 0.70 2.17
N SER A 62 9.11 1.84 2.54
CA SER A 62 8.09 2.47 1.68
C SER A 62 8.67 3.09 0.43
N ARG A 63 9.87 3.66 0.52
CA ARG A 63 10.53 4.30 -0.63
C ARG A 63 10.95 3.27 -1.68
N ALA A 64 11.43 2.11 -1.24
CA ALA A 64 11.77 1.01 -2.13
C ALA A 64 10.54 0.52 -2.93
N LEU A 65 9.40 0.31 -2.25
CA LEU A 65 8.17 -0.10 -2.92
C LEU A 65 7.59 1.00 -3.82
N LEU A 66 7.75 2.27 -3.43
CA LEU A 66 7.31 3.42 -4.23
C LEU A 66 8.12 3.53 -5.53
N ALA A 67 9.45 3.39 -5.44
CA ALA A 67 10.33 3.36 -6.61
C ALA A 67 9.99 2.20 -7.55
N ALA A 68 9.74 1.00 -7.01
CA ALA A 68 9.29 -0.13 -7.80
C ALA A 68 7.95 0.15 -8.50
N SER A 69 7.00 0.76 -7.79
CA SER A 69 5.68 1.13 -8.35
C SER A 69 5.82 2.16 -9.48
N TYR A 70 6.68 3.18 -9.32
CA TYR A 70 6.95 4.15 -10.38
C TYR A 70 7.63 3.52 -11.61
N GLY A 71 8.55 2.57 -11.39
CA GLY A 71 9.15 1.80 -12.48
C GLY A 71 8.12 1.01 -13.29
N HIS A 72 7.14 0.39 -12.62
CA HIS A 72 6.02 -0.30 -13.30
C HIS A 72 5.07 0.66 -14.03
N LEU A 73 4.93 1.90 -13.55
CA LEU A 73 4.12 2.93 -14.20
C LEU A 73 4.85 3.65 -15.35
N GLY A 74 6.13 3.35 -15.60
CA GLY A 74 6.93 4.05 -16.60
C GLY A 74 7.12 5.55 -16.30
N ARG A 75 6.98 5.95 -15.03
CA ARG A 75 7.21 7.32 -14.58
C ARG A 75 8.64 7.35 -14.02
N PHE A 76 9.58 7.84 -14.81
CA PHE A 76 10.99 8.03 -14.43
C PHE A 76 11.26 9.51 -14.15
#